data_AF-A0A7J7PDL2-F1
#
_entry.id   AF-A0A7J7PDL2-F1
#
_cell.length_a   1.000
_cell.length_b   1.000
_cell.length_c   1.000
_cell.angle_alpha   90.00
_cell.angle_beta   90.00
_cell.angle_gamma   90.00
#
_symmetry.space_group_name_H-M   'P 1'
#
loop_
_entity.id
_entity.type
_entity.pdbx_description
1 polymer ?
#
loop_
_entity_poly.entity_id
_entity_poly.type
_entity_poly.pdbx_seq_one_letter_code
_entity_poly.pdbx_strand_id
1 'polypeptide(L)'
;MQLAPMPAELEQLVCGGRVVDLSALQAATHYDDGYSQHSTAIRWFWEVVHSLDDAQQKRLLFFITGSDRVPIKGLGHLSPPFVISRNGNDNTRLPTAHTCFNHLLLPAYKDKDTMQQRLLLAIENAEGFGLL
;
A
#
# COMPACT_ATOMS: atom_id res chain seq x y z
N MET A 1 8.79 30.08 19.58
CA MET A 1 8.67 29.07 20.66
C MET A 1 7.94 27.89 20.05
N GLN A 2 8.68 26.84 19.66
CA GLN A 2 8.11 25.65 19.02
C GLN A 2 7.25 24.90 20.04
N LEU A 3 5.98 24.67 19.69
CA LEU A 3 5.05 23.89 20.50
C LEU A 3 5.63 22.48 20.66
N ALA A 4 5.85 22.06 21.91
CA ALA A 4 6.18 20.68 22.21
C ALA A 4 5.00 19.77 21.81
N PRO A 5 5.24 18.62 21.18
CA PRO A 5 4.16 17.71 20.78
C PRO A 5 3.36 17.26 21.99
N MET A 6 2.04 17.16 21.82
CA MET A 6 1.12 16.74 22.89
C MET A 6 1.47 15.31 23.36
N PRO A 7 1.19 14.93 24.62
CA PRO A 7 1.56 13.62 25.17
C PRO A 7 1.14 12.42 24.30
N ALA A 8 -0.01 12.51 23.62
CA ALA A 8 -0.47 11.50 22.69
C ALA A 8 0.40 11.37 21.42
N GLU A 9 0.98 12.46 20.92
CA GLU A 9 1.93 12.40 19.79
C GLU A 9 3.27 11.77 20.23
N LEU A 10 3.68 12.03 21.47
CA LEU A 10 4.88 11.45 22.07
C LEU A 10 4.72 9.94 22.33
N GLU A 11 3.58 9.51 22.89
CA GLU A 11 3.26 8.09 23.10
C GLU A 11 3.11 7.34 21.78
N GLN A 12 2.62 7.97 20.71
CA GLN A 12 2.56 7.37 19.37
C GLN A 12 3.94 7.22 18.73
N LEU A 13 4.86 8.16 19.01
CA LEU A 13 6.27 8.07 18.61
C LEU A 13 7.03 6.97 19.38
N VAL A 14 6.58 6.64 20.60
CA VAL A 14 7.27 5.72 21.54
C VAL A 14 6.68 4.30 21.56
N CYS A 15 5.35 4.13 21.44
CA CYS A 15 4.65 2.87 21.70
C CYS A 15 4.14 2.12 20.45
N GLY A 16 4.30 2.68 19.24
CA GLY A 16 4.15 1.93 18.00
C GLY A 16 2.71 1.68 17.53
N GLY A 17 2.29 2.49 16.54
CA GLY A 17 1.39 2.07 15.45
C GLY A 17 -0.06 2.51 15.56
N ARG A 18 -0.48 3.43 14.66
CA ARG A 18 -1.91 3.61 14.34
C ARG A 18 -2.42 2.40 13.55
N VAL A 19 -3.71 2.12 13.69
CA VAL A 19 -4.43 1.16 12.83
C VAL A 19 -4.24 1.56 11.36
N VAL A 20 -3.97 0.57 10.49
CA VAL A 20 -3.80 0.78 9.05
C VAL A 20 -5.19 1.07 8.45
N ASP A 21 -5.50 2.35 8.24
CA ASP A 21 -6.76 2.78 7.61
C ASP A 21 -6.67 2.67 6.08
N LEU A 22 -6.96 1.49 5.55
CA LEU A 22 -6.96 1.21 4.12
C LEU A 22 -8.05 1.97 3.36
N SER A 23 -9.15 2.33 4.02
CA SER A 23 -10.21 3.12 3.40
C SER A 23 -9.74 4.55 3.14
N ALA A 24 -9.01 5.15 4.08
CA ALA A 24 -8.37 6.44 3.87
C ALA A 24 -7.31 6.39 2.77
N LEU A 25 -6.50 5.33 2.71
CA LEU A 25 -5.54 5.13 1.63
C LEU A 25 -6.25 5.05 0.26
N GLN A 26 -7.29 4.22 0.15
CA GLN A 26 -8.07 4.05 -1.07
C GLN A 26 -8.69 5.36 -1.55
N ALA A 27 -9.30 6.12 -0.64
CA ALA A 27 -9.94 7.39 -0.97
C ALA A 27 -8.95 8.45 -1.50
N ALA A 28 -7.70 8.40 -1.05
CA ALA A 28 -6.63 9.30 -1.50
C ALA A 28 -5.78 8.75 -2.66
N THR A 29 -6.09 7.56 -3.17
CA THR A 29 -5.29 6.90 -4.21
C THR A 29 -5.51 7.55 -5.57
N HIS A 30 -4.41 7.86 -6.25
CA HIS A 30 -4.41 8.30 -7.63
C HIS A 30 -4.24 7.10 -8.58
N TYR A 31 -4.92 7.13 -9.71
CA TYR A 31 -4.85 6.07 -10.71
C TYR A 31 -4.30 6.64 -12.02
N ASP A 32 -3.38 5.92 -12.65
CA ASP A 32 -2.68 6.37 -13.86
C ASP A 32 -2.51 5.21 -14.87
N ASP A 33 -1.94 5.50 -16.04
CA ASP A 33 -1.64 4.54 -17.12
C ASP A 33 -2.87 3.71 -17.55
N GLY A 34 -4.02 4.39 -17.67
CA GLY A 34 -5.28 3.77 -18.09
C GLY A 34 -5.97 2.95 -17.01
N TYR A 35 -5.63 3.17 -15.74
CA TYR A 35 -6.47 2.80 -14.60
C TYR A 35 -7.30 3.97 -14.09
N SER A 36 -8.39 3.59 -13.43
CA SER A 36 -9.32 4.47 -12.72
C SER A 36 -10.00 3.66 -11.62
N GLN A 37 -10.66 4.33 -10.68
CA GLN A 37 -11.43 3.68 -9.60
C GLN A 37 -12.49 2.67 -10.11
N HIS A 38 -12.96 2.81 -11.35
CA HIS A 38 -13.96 1.91 -11.94
C HIS A 38 -13.35 0.71 -12.67
N SER A 39 -12.03 0.73 -12.91
CA SER A 39 -11.33 -0.36 -13.59
C SER A 39 -11.49 -1.67 -12.81
N THR A 40 -11.79 -2.76 -13.51
CA THR A 40 -12.01 -4.07 -12.86
C THR A 40 -10.82 -4.52 -12.02
N ALA A 41 -9.59 -4.34 -12.51
CA ALA A 41 -8.38 -4.64 -11.76
C ALA A 41 -8.28 -3.81 -10.46
N ILE A 42 -8.62 -2.53 -10.49
CA ILE A 42 -8.60 -1.65 -9.31
C ILE A 42 -9.66 -2.07 -8.29
N ARG A 43 -10.86 -2.44 -8.73
CA ARG A 43 -11.91 -2.96 -7.83
C ARG A 43 -11.47 -4.25 -7.15
N TRP A 44 -10.93 -5.20 -7.92
CA TRP A 44 -10.36 -6.42 -7.36
C TRP A 44 -9.23 -6.16 -6.38
N PHE A 45 -8.33 -5.20 -6.69
CA PHE A 45 -7.22 -4.86 -5.81
C PHE A 45 -7.73 -4.41 -4.45
N TRP A 46 -8.69 -3.49 -4.41
CA TRP A 46 -9.24 -3.01 -3.15
C TRP A 46 -10.06 -4.05 -2.42
N GLU A 47 -10.82 -4.89 -3.12
CA GLU A 47 -11.52 -6.02 -2.50
C GLU A 47 -10.54 -7.00 -1.83
N VAL A 48 -9.40 -7.28 -2.46
CA VAL A 48 -8.35 -8.13 -1.87
C VAL A 48 -7.69 -7.41 -0.70
N VAL A 49 -7.30 -6.14 -0.86
CA VAL A 49 -6.63 -5.33 0.17
C VAL A 49 -7.47 -5.21 1.44
N HIS A 50 -8.78 -4.98 1.32
CA HIS A 50 -9.70 -4.94 2.46
C HIS A 50 -9.98 -6.31 3.10
N SER A 51 -9.59 -7.41 2.45
CA SER A 51 -9.69 -8.76 3.02
C SER A 51 -8.43 -9.22 3.75
N LEU A 52 -7.35 -8.42 3.71
CA LEU A 52 -6.07 -8.74 4.34
C LEU A 52 -6.18 -8.66 5.87
N ASP A 53 -5.50 -9.57 6.55
CA ASP A 53 -5.31 -9.49 8.01
C ASP A 53 -4.31 -8.39 8.40
N ASP A 54 -4.24 -8.06 9.69
CA ASP A 54 -3.38 -6.98 10.21
C ASP A 54 -1.89 -7.15 9.84
N ALA A 55 -1.39 -8.39 9.77
CA ALA A 55 0.00 -8.66 9.44
C ALA A 55 0.25 -8.42 7.95
N GLN A 56 -0.66 -8.88 7.09
CA GLN A 56 -0.64 -8.64 5.66
C GLN A 56 -0.81 -7.16 5.32
N GLN A 57 -1.64 -6.42 6.06
CA GLN A 57 -1.80 -4.97 5.89
C GLN A 57 -0.50 -4.21 6.18
N LYS A 58 0.24 -4.58 7.23
CA LYS A 58 1.56 -4.01 7.52
C LYS A 58 2.58 -4.32 6.43
N ARG A 59 2.58 -5.56 5.92
CA ARG A 59 3.43 -5.96 4.79
C ARG A 59 3.08 -5.22 3.51
N LEU A 60 1.80 -5.01 3.23
CA LEU A 60 1.36 -4.17 2.11
C LEU A 60 1.88 -2.74 2.27
N LEU A 61 1.76 -2.16 3.47
CA LEU A 61 2.23 -0.80 3.74
C LEU A 61 3.74 -0.71 3.55
N PHE A 62 4.51 -1.68 4.04
CA PHE A 62 5.94 -1.77 3.81
C PHE A 62 6.26 -1.93 2.31
N PHE A 63 5.55 -2.79 1.61
CA PHE A 63 5.75 -3.01 0.18
C PHE A 63 5.54 -1.73 -0.65
N ILE A 64 4.50 -0.94 -0.36
CA ILE A 64 4.18 0.26 -1.15
C ILE A 64 4.92 1.52 -0.69
N THR A 65 5.34 1.62 0.57
CA THR A 65 5.96 2.84 1.14
C THR A 65 7.40 2.65 1.65
N GLY A 66 7.87 1.42 1.81
CA GLY A 66 9.14 1.11 2.48
C GLY A 66 9.10 1.21 4.01
N SER A 67 7.93 1.42 4.60
CA SER A 67 7.72 1.53 6.05
C SER A 67 6.46 0.76 6.45
N ASP A 68 6.52 0.00 7.54
CA ASP A 68 5.36 -0.67 8.14
C ASP A 68 4.60 0.26 9.12
N ARG A 69 5.06 1.50 9.28
CA ARG A 69 4.49 2.51 10.18
C ARG A 69 3.54 3.45 9.43
N VAL A 70 2.36 3.67 10.02
CA VAL A 70 1.39 4.65 9.55
C VAL A 70 1.91 6.08 9.83
N PRO A 71 1.88 7.00 8.84
CA PRO A 71 2.26 8.40 9.05
C PRO A 71 1.39 9.08 10.12
N ILE A 72 1.95 10.08 10.80
CA ILE A 72 1.22 10.88 11.81
C ILE A 72 0.00 11.60 11.22
N LYS A 73 0.01 11.90 9.92
CA LYS A 73 -1.15 12.50 9.23
C LYS A 73 -2.15 11.45 8.72
N GLY A 74 -1.88 10.16 8.87
CA GLY A 74 -2.69 9.07 8.34
C GLY A 74 -2.38 8.73 6.88
N LEU A 75 -2.92 7.61 6.41
CA LEU A 75 -2.65 7.08 5.06
C LEU A 75 -3.29 7.89 3.93
N GLY A 76 -4.36 8.63 4.21
CA GLY A 76 -4.98 9.54 3.23
C GLY A 76 -4.13 10.78 2.91
N HIS A 77 -3.00 10.97 3.61
CA HIS A 77 -2.13 12.15 3.50
C HIS A 77 -0.67 11.79 3.22
N LEU A 78 -0.45 10.67 2.53
CA LEU A 78 0.89 10.31 2.04
C LEU A 78 1.45 11.42 1.14
N SER A 79 2.75 11.69 1.30
CA SER A 79 3.47 12.69 0.52
C SER A 79 4.80 12.09 0.09
N PRO A 80 4.95 11.67 -1.18
CA PRO A 80 4.00 11.80 -2.30
C PRO A 80 2.71 10.95 -2.13
N PRO A 81 1.59 11.29 -2.82
CA PRO A 81 0.35 10.51 -2.74
C PRO A 81 0.55 9.08 -3.26
N PHE A 82 -0.27 8.14 -2.81
CA PHE A 82 -0.23 6.77 -3.32
C PHE A 82 -0.80 6.72 -4.75
N VAL A 83 -0.03 6.15 -5.68
CA VAL A 83 -0.39 6.04 -7.10
C VAL A 83 -0.45 4.57 -7.51
N ILE A 84 -1.46 4.18 -8.29
CA ILE A 84 -1.53 2.87 -8.96
C ILE A 84 -1.56 3.06 -10.48
N SER A 85 -0.53 2.55 -11.15
CA SER A 85 -0.43 2.50 -12.61
C SER A 85 -0.61 1.07 -13.12
N ARG A 86 -1.04 0.94 -14.38
CA ARG A 86 -0.99 -0.34 -15.09
C ARG A 86 0.45 -0.75 -15.38
N ASN A 87 0.82 -1.97 -15.01
CA ASN A 87 2.13 -2.55 -15.30
C ASN A 87 2.20 -3.18 -16.71
N GLY A 88 2.03 -2.35 -17.74
CA GLY A 88 2.05 -2.79 -19.14
C GLY A 88 0.97 -3.83 -19.49
N ASN A 89 1.24 -4.63 -20.52
CA ASN A 89 0.30 -5.60 -21.08
C ASN A 89 0.53 -7.05 -20.61
N ASP A 90 1.64 -7.31 -19.91
CA ASP A 90 1.98 -8.64 -19.40
C ASP A 90 1.28 -8.90 -18.07
N ASN A 91 0.23 -9.72 -18.10
CA ASN A 91 -0.60 -10.05 -16.95
C ASN A 91 -0.04 -11.18 -16.07
N THR A 92 1.19 -11.65 -16.33
CA THR A 92 1.81 -12.75 -15.57
C THR A 92 2.78 -12.28 -14.50
N ARG A 93 3.23 -11.02 -14.59
CA ARG A 93 4.20 -10.39 -13.69
C ARG A 93 3.65 -10.25 -12.27
N LEU A 94 4.56 -10.14 -11.31
CA LEU A 94 4.20 -9.66 -9.97
C LEU A 94 3.93 -8.16 -10.01
N PRO A 95 3.12 -7.63 -9.07
CA PRO A 95 3.09 -6.20 -8.86
C PRO A 95 4.48 -5.71 -8.42
N THR A 96 4.82 -4.47 -8.77
CA THR A 96 6.10 -3.86 -8.41
C THR A 96 5.83 -2.52 -7.75
N ALA A 97 6.54 -2.21 -6.67
CA ALA A 97 6.42 -0.93 -6.00
C ALA A 97 7.70 -0.10 -6.15
N HIS A 98 7.52 1.20 -6.36
CA HIS A 98 8.55 2.23 -6.23
C HIS A 98 8.28 2.99 -4.94
N THR A 99 8.85 2.51 -3.83
CA THR A 99 8.57 3.01 -2.47
C THR A 99 8.91 4.48 -2.30
N CYS A 100 9.97 4.99 -2.94
CA CYS A 100 10.33 6.40 -2.92
C CYS A 100 9.20 7.34 -3.39
N PHE A 101 8.28 6.81 -4.21
CA PHE A 101 7.20 7.57 -4.83
C PHE A 101 5.81 7.09 -4.40
N ASN A 102 5.70 6.14 -3.47
CA ASN A 102 4.44 5.46 -3.13
C ASN A 102 3.69 5.01 -4.40
N HIS A 103 4.41 4.40 -5.35
CA HIS A 103 3.87 4.08 -6.67
C HIS A 103 3.84 2.57 -6.89
N LEU A 104 2.64 2.03 -7.08
CA LEU A 104 2.39 0.62 -7.38
C LEU A 104 2.13 0.43 -8.88
N LEU A 105 2.94 -0.41 -9.52
CA LEU A 105 2.70 -0.94 -10.85
C LEU A 105 1.92 -2.26 -10.73
N LEU A 106 0.64 -2.22 -11.08
CA LEU A 106 -0.27 -3.35 -10.97
C LEU A 106 -0.59 -3.94 -12.35
N PRO A 107 -0.28 -5.21 -12.62
CA PRO A 107 -0.70 -5.88 -13.85
C PRO A 107 -2.23 -6.05 -13.94
N ALA A 108 -2.75 -6.00 -15.16
CA ALA A 108 -4.16 -6.28 -15.43
C ALA A 108 -4.42 -7.80 -15.45
N TYR A 109 -4.46 -8.40 -14.26
CA TYR A 109 -4.69 -9.84 -14.10
C TYR A 109 -6.01 -10.30 -14.74
N LYS A 110 -6.05 -11.57 -15.12
CA LYS A 110 -7.21 -12.20 -15.78
C LYS A 110 -8.43 -12.35 -14.87
N ASP A 111 -8.20 -12.54 -13.57
CA ASP A 111 -9.21 -12.79 -12.55
C ASP A 111 -8.73 -12.33 -11.16
N LYS A 112 -9.67 -12.24 -10.21
CA LYS A 112 -9.42 -11.80 -8.84
C LYS A 112 -8.52 -12.78 -8.07
N ASP A 113 -8.67 -14.08 -8.29
CA ASP A 113 -7.87 -15.08 -7.60
C ASP A 113 -6.38 -14.96 -7.96
N THR A 114 -6.08 -14.76 -9.25
CA THR A 114 -4.70 -14.50 -9.71
C THR A 114 -4.18 -13.21 -9.09
N MET A 115 -5.00 -12.15 -9.02
CA MET A 115 -4.60 -10.91 -8.36
C MET A 115 -4.25 -11.12 -6.89
N GLN A 116 -5.09 -11.82 -6.14
CA GLN A 116 -4.85 -12.13 -4.74
C GLN A 116 -3.55 -12.92 -4.56
N GLN A 117 -3.38 -14.01 -5.31
CA GLN A 117 -2.18 -14.84 -5.25
C GLN A 117 -0.91 -14.05 -5.54
N ARG A 118 -0.92 -13.22 -6.59
CA ARG A 118 0.24 -12.42 -7.02
C ARG A 118 0.56 -11.29 -6.04
N LEU A 119 -0.47 -10.64 -5.50
CA LEU A 119 -0.30 -9.58 -4.50
C LEU A 119 0.27 -10.15 -3.20
N LEU A 120 -0.31 -11.24 -2.68
CA LEU A 120 0.19 -11.90 -1.47
C LEU A 120 1.63 -12.36 -1.64
N LEU A 121 1.94 -13.02 -2.75
CA LEU A 121 3.30 -13.45 -3.04
C LEU A 121 4.28 -12.26 -3.06
N ALA A 122 3.89 -11.12 -3.63
CA ALA A 122 4.74 -9.93 -3.67
C ALA A 122 4.97 -9.30 -2.28
N ILE A 123 3.91 -9.12 -1.48
CA ILE A 123 4.04 -8.49 -0.15
C ILE A 123 4.72 -9.41 0.87
N GLU A 124 4.59 -10.73 0.73
CA GLU A 124 5.26 -11.72 1.59
C GLU A 124 6.76 -11.82 1.32
N ASN A 125 7.19 -11.56 0.08
CA ASN A 125 8.60 -11.61 -0.32
C ASN A 125 9.25 -10.21 -0.39
N ALA A 126 8.53 -9.16 0.03
CA ALA A 126 9.02 -7.78 0.03
C ALA A 126 10.20 -7.56 1.01
N GLU A 127 10.29 -8.37 2.07
CA GLU A 127 11.35 -8.29 3.09
C GLU A 127 12.63 -9.08 2.71
N GLY A 128 12.78 -9.46 1.44
CA GLY A 128 13.81 -10.39 0.94
C GLY A 128 15.29 -9.96 0.99
N PHE A 129 15.66 -8.86 1.65
CA PHE A 129 17.07 -8.51 1.94
C PHE A 129 17.27 -7.91 3.33
N GLY A 130 16.48 -8.35 4.33
CA GLY A 130 16.87 -8.22 5.74
C GLY A 130 17.98 -9.22 6.05
N LEU A 131 19.23 -8.76 6.00
CA LEU A 131 20.47 -9.45 6.43
C LEU A 131 20.27 -10.70 7.32
N LEU A 132 20.74 -11.85 6.84
CA LEU A 132 21.31 -12.87 7.73
C LEU A 132 22.56 -12.29 8.41
#